data_AF-A0A965IPK6-F1
#
_entry.id   AF-A0A965IPK6-F1
#
_cell.length_a   1.000
_cell.length_b   1.000
_cell.length_c   1.000
_cell.angle_alpha   90.00
_cell.angle_beta   90.00
_cell.angle_gamma   90.00
#
_symmetry.space_group_name_H-M   'P 1'
#
loop_
_entity.id
_entity.type
_entity.pdbx_description
1 polymer ?
#
loop_
_entity_poly.entity_id
_entity_poly.type
_entity_poly.pdbx_seq_one_letter_code
_entity_poly.pdbx_strand_id
1 'polypeptide(L)'
;LPTGDKDPFALRRHALGVIRMLRESSLSLSLSDIIGQTVAVFGSAITDPHVPLTAFFYDRLSASLREQGFSAQEVEAVLALRPQELSDITRRLQAVRSFAALPESQALAAANKRIGNILKKADDVQGDVNESLLTEAAEKALFQTMQLLTPEAHKQWLAGDYTASLQTLSALRTPVDAFFDDVMVNAEDLALRHNRQRLLKQLHVAMNQVADLAYLAV
;
A
#
# COMPACT_ATOMS: atom_id res chain seq x y z
N LEU A 1 5.14 -14.89 21.93
CA LEU A 1 5.86 -15.65 20.86
C LEU A 1 7.35 -15.61 21.16
N PRO A 2 8.06 -16.74 21.12
CA PRO A 2 9.47 -16.79 21.50
C PRO A 2 10.35 -16.15 20.42
N THR A 3 11.36 -15.39 20.85
CA THR A 3 12.37 -14.77 19.99
C THR A 3 13.63 -15.65 19.87
N GLY A 4 14.11 -15.80 18.64
CA GLY A 4 15.54 -15.93 18.32
C GLY A 4 16.20 -17.29 18.48
N ASP A 5 16.60 -17.67 19.69
CA ASP A 5 17.71 -18.62 19.88
C ASP A 5 17.32 -20.00 20.40
N LYS A 6 16.03 -20.26 20.58
CA LYS A 6 15.50 -21.59 20.82
C LYS A 6 14.19 -21.69 20.05
N ASP A 7 14.20 -22.41 18.93
CA ASP A 7 12.97 -22.83 18.24
C ASP A 7 12.66 -24.31 18.58
N PRO A 8 12.33 -24.63 19.86
CA PRO A 8 12.15 -26.02 20.30
C PRO A 8 10.97 -26.71 19.60
N PHE A 9 10.07 -25.92 19.00
CA PHE A 9 8.87 -26.40 18.30
C PHE A 9 8.94 -26.21 16.78
N ALA A 10 10.11 -25.81 16.25
CA ALA A 10 10.33 -25.55 14.82
C ALA A 10 9.32 -24.58 14.17
N LEU A 11 8.74 -23.64 14.93
CA LEU A 11 7.71 -22.70 14.48
C LEU A 11 8.18 -21.84 13.31
N ARG A 12 9.46 -21.43 13.30
CA ARG A 12 10.02 -20.66 12.18
C ARG A 12 10.02 -21.48 10.90
N ARG A 13 10.44 -22.74 10.99
CA ARG A 13 10.50 -23.65 9.83
C ARG A 13 9.10 -23.95 9.31
N HIS A 14 8.14 -24.20 10.20
CA HIS A 14 6.75 -24.44 9.81
C HIS A 14 6.11 -23.22 9.14
N ALA A 15 6.28 -22.02 9.71
CA ALA A 15 5.75 -20.80 9.12
C ALA A 15 6.33 -20.53 7.72
N LEU A 16 7.65 -20.70 7.54
CA LEU A 16 8.27 -20.56 6.21
C LEU A 16 7.77 -21.60 5.22
N GLY A 17 7.53 -22.84 5.66
CA GLY A 17 6.92 -23.88 4.82
C GLY A 17 5.51 -23.48 4.35
N VAL A 18 4.68 -22.98 5.25
CA VAL A 18 3.32 -22.48 4.91
C VAL A 18 3.39 -21.28 4.00
N ILE A 19 4.24 -20.28 4.29
CA ILE A 19 4.45 -19.11 3.43
C ILE A 19 4.84 -19.54 2.02
N ARG A 20 5.77 -20.49 1.90
CA ARG A 20 6.21 -21.01 0.61
C ARG A 20 5.06 -21.66 -0.14
N MET A 21 4.28 -22.51 0.51
CA MET A 21 3.09 -23.13 -0.11
C MET A 21 2.08 -22.08 -0.57
N LEU A 22 1.78 -21.07 0.25
CA LEU A 22 0.83 -20.02 -0.10
C LEU A 22 1.33 -19.11 -1.23
N ARG A 23 2.65 -18.89 -1.33
CA ARG A 23 3.26 -18.10 -2.40
C ARG A 23 3.35 -18.85 -3.73
N GLU A 24 3.69 -20.13 -3.68
CA GLU A 24 3.87 -20.97 -4.87
C GLU A 24 2.56 -21.57 -5.37
N SER A 25 1.56 -21.70 -4.51
CA SER A 25 0.21 -22.05 -4.94
C SER A 25 -0.41 -20.87 -5.68
N SER A 26 -0.91 -21.11 -6.89
CA SER A 26 -1.70 -20.15 -7.66
C SER A 26 -3.13 -20.04 -7.13
N LEU A 27 -3.30 -20.13 -5.81
CA LEU A 27 -4.60 -20.10 -5.13
C LEU A 27 -4.81 -18.70 -4.52
N SER A 28 -5.99 -18.14 -4.73
CA SER A 28 -6.45 -16.94 -4.01
C SER A 28 -6.89 -17.38 -2.62
N LEU A 29 -5.94 -17.39 -1.68
CA LEU A 29 -6.16 -17.74 -0.29
C LEU A 29 -5.76 -16.59 0.63
N SER A 30 -6.73 -16.15 1.43
CA SER A 30 -6.53 -15.16 2.48
C SER A 30 -5.85 -15.79 3.69
N LEU A 31 -4.70 -15.23 4.11
CA LEU A 31 -4.00 -15.66 5.32
C LEU A 31 -4.89 -15.57 6.56
N SER A 32 -5.68 -14.49 6.69
CA SER A 32 -6.61 -14.32 7.81
C SER A 32 -7.68 -15.41 7.84
N ASP A 33 -8.22 -15.79 6.68
CA ASP A 33 -9.27 -16.81 6.60
C ASP A 33 -8.71 -18.20 6.94
N ILE A 34 -7.50 -18.51 6.48
CA ILE A 34 -6.81 -19.76 6.84
C ILE A 34 -6.58 -19.84 8.35
N ILE A 35 -6.11 -18.75 8.96
CA ILE A 35 -5.91 -18.69 10.41
C ILE A 35 -7.24 -18.86 11.12
N GLY A 36 -8.29 -18.13 10.71
CA GLY A 36 -9.62 -18.21 11.31
C GLY A 36 -10.22 -19.62 11.25
N GLN A 37 -10.15 -20.27 10.09
CA GLN A 37 -10.60 -21.66 9.92
C GLN A 37 -9.81 -22.63 10.82
N THR A 38 -8.50 -22.42 10.95
CA THR A 38 -7.65 -23.25 11.82
C THR A 38 -8.02 -23.06 13.28
N VAL A 39 -8.20 -21.82 13.73
CA VAL A 39 -8.59 -21.50 15.12
C VAL A 39 -9.94 -22.13 15.47
N ALA A 40 -10.90 -22.12 14.55
CA ALA A 40 -12.21 -22.73 14.75
C ALA A 40 -12.13 -24.25 15.04
N VAL A 41 -11.15 -24.97 14.48
CA VAL A 41 -10.94 -26.40 14.76
C VAL A 41 -10.55 -26.65 16.21
N PHE A 42 -9.74 -25.76 16.81
CA PHE A 42 -9.31 -25.88 18.20
C PHE A 42 -10.36 -25.33 19.19
N GLY A 43 -11.21 -24.40 18.74
CA GLY A 43 -12.30 -23.83 19.54
C GLY A 43 -11.78 -23.24 20.85
N SER A 44 -12.42 -23.60 21.97
CA SER A 44 -12.05 -23.11 23.31
C SER A 44 -10.79 -23.75 23.91
N ALA A 45 -10.14 -24.69 23.20
CA ALA A 45 -8.90 -25.32 23.69
C ALA A 45 -7.69 -24.37 23.63
N ILE A 46 -7.78 -23.26 22.89
CA ILE A 46 -6.71 -22.28 22.74
C ILE A 46 -7.24 -20.85 22.96
N THR A 47 -6.34 -19.95 23.34
CA THR A 47 -6.59 -18.51 23.24
C THR A 47 -6.42 -18.07 21.79
N ASP A 48 -7.27 -17.15 21.31
CA ASP A 48 -7.22 -16.64 19.94
C ASP A 48 -5.81 -16.08 19.59
N PRO A 49 -5.06 -16.77 18.71
CA PRO A 49 -3.72 -16.36 18.33
C PRO A 49 -3.72 -15.47 17.08
N HIS A 50 -4.86 -15.01 16.56
CA HIS A 50 -4.96 -14.40 15.23
C HIS A 50 -3.96 -13.25 15.02
N VAL A 51 -3.97 -12.26 15.92
CA VAL A 51 -3.05 -11.10 15.86
C VAL A 51 -1.58 -11.51 15.98
N PRO A 52 -1.15 -12.22 17.04
CA PRO A 52 0.26 -12.60 17.19
C PRO A 52 0.74 -13.54 16.08
N LEU A 53 -0.10 -14.47 15.62
CA LEU A 53 0.25 -15.40 14.55
C LEU A 53 0.40 -14.69 13.22
N THR A 54 -0.54 -13.80 12.87
CA THR A 54 -0.45 -12.98 11.66
C THR A 54 0.84 -12.14 11.66
N ALA A 55 1.13 -11.47 12.78
CA ALA A 55 2.38 -10.71 12.93
C ALA A 55 3.60 -11.60 12.71
N PHE A 56 3.63 -12.79 13.33
CA PHE A 56 4.71 -13.76 13.16
C PHE A 56 4.90 -14.17 11.69
N PHE A 57 3.83 -14.44 10.94
CA PHE A 57 3.91 -14.77 9.52
C PHE A 57 4.57 -13.66 8.69
N TYR A 58 4.13 -12.42 8.88
CA TYR A 58 4.70 -11.27 8.16
C TYR A 58 6.15 -10.98 8.56
N ASP A 59 6.53 -11.16 9.82
CA ASP A 59 7.93 -11.01 10.26
C ASP A 59 8.84 -12.03 9.57
N ARG A 60 8.38 -13.28 9.44
CA ARG A 60 9.14 -14.35 8.77
C ARG A 60 9.22 -14.14 7.27
N LEU A 61 8.12 -13.72 6.67
CA LEU A 61 8.06 -13.34 5.26
C LEU A 61 9.01 -12.18 4.95
N SER A 62 9.01 -11.12 5.77
CA SER A 62 9.91 -9.97 5.64
C SER A 62 11.38 -10.39 5.62
N ALA A 63 11.80 -11.21 6.59
CA ALA A 63 13.17 -11.73 6.64
C ALA A 63 13.52 -12.56 5.38
N SER A 64 12.63 -13.46 4.95
CA SER A 64 12.85 -14.30 3.77
C SER A 64 12.93 -13.50 2.47
N LEU A 65 12.17 -12.42 2.33
CA LEU A 65 12.23 -11.55 1.15
C LEU A 65 13.52 -10.74 1.11
N ARG A 66 14.03 -10.28 2.27
CA ARG A 66 15.33 -9.61 2.37
C ARG A 66 16.47 -10.55 2.00
N GLU A 67 16.41 -11.80 2.45
CA GLU A 67 17.36 -12.86 2.04
C GLU A 67 17.31 -13.15 0.52
N GLN A 68 16.18 -12.91 -0.15
CA GLN A 68 16.02 -13.01 -1.61
C GLN A 68 16.58 -11.78 -2.37
N GLY A 69 17.12 -10.78 -1.69
CA GLY A 69 17.74 -9.60 -2.31
C GLY A 69 16.80 -8.40 -2.52
N PHE A 70 15.65 -8.36 -1.86
CA PHE A 70 14.84 -7.15 -1.76
C PHE A 70 15.36 -6.22 -0.66
N SER A 71 15.31 -4.91 -0.92
CA SER A 71 15.72 -3.91 0.06
C SER A 71 14.73 -3.83 1.21
N ALA A 72 15.17 -3.30 2.36
CA ALA A 72 14.28 -3.11 3.50
C ALA A 72 13.07 -2.22 3.15
N GLN A 73 13.29 -1.16 2.38
CA GLN A 73 12.25 -0.23 1.93
C GLN A 73 11.25 -0.90 0.98
N GLU A 74 11.71 -1.69 0.00
CA GLU A 74 10.84 -2.43 -0.93
C GLU A 74 9.91 -3.39 -0.15
N VAL A 75 10.48 -4.13 0.81
CA VAL A 75 9.73 -5.08 1.63
C VAL A 75 8.74 -4.37 2.55
N GLU A 76 9.14 -3.29 3.20
CA GLU A 76 8.26 -2.53 4.10
C GLU A 76 7.11 -1.86 3.34
N ALA A 77 7.37 -1.29 2.16
CA ALA A 77 6.35 -0.70 1.31
C ALA A 77 5.23 -1.70 0.98
N VAL A 78 5.57 -2.94 0.61
CA VAL A 78 4.56 -3.96 0.26
C VAL A 78 3.88 -4.52 1.52
N LEU A 79 4.64 -4.88 2.55
CA LEU A 79 4.09 -5.56 3.73
C LEU A 79 3.32 -4.64 4.68
N ALA A 80 3.53 -3.32 4.61
CA ALA A 80 2.75 -2.34 5.36
C ALA A 80 1.24 -2.43 5.04
N LEU A 81 0.89 -2.81 3.80
CA LEU A 81 -0.51 -3.01 3.39
C LEU A 81 -1.12 -4.33 3.89
N ARG A 82 -0.33 -5.22 4.49
CA ARG A 82 -0.78 -6.55 4.97
C ARG A 82 -1.58 -7.32 3.90
N PRO A 83 -1.00 -7.58 2.71
CA PRO A 83 -1.68 -8.28 1.62
C PRO A 83 -2.13 -9.68 2.06
N GLN A 84 -3.43 -9.97 1.92
CA GLN A 84 -3.99 -11.24 2.38
C GLN A 84 -3.59 -12.43 1.50
N GLU A 85 -3.38 -12.19 0.21
CA GLU A 85 -2.94 -13.21 -0.76
C GLU A 85 -1.41 -13.18 -0.89
N LEU A 86 -0.72 -14.11 -0.24
CA LEU A 86 0.74 -14.10 -0.27
C LEU A 86 1.34 -14.39 -1.66
N SER A 87 0.57 -15.00 -2.56
CA SER A 87 0.96 -15.32 -3.94
C SER A 87 1.22 -14.08 -4.80
N ASP A 88 0.67 -12.91 -4.43
CA ASP A 88 0.84 -11.67 -5.19
C ASP A 88 2.10 -10.86 -4.80
N ILE A 89 2.70 -11.17 -3.65
CA ILE A 89 3.75 -10.36 -3.02
C ILE A 89 4.96 -10.18 -3.93
N THR A 90 5.39 -11.26 -4.60
CA THR A 90 6.55 -11.20 -5.51
C THR A 90 6.29 -10.22 -6.67
N ARG A 91 5.06 -10.22 -7.23
CA ARG A 91 4.68 -9.30 -8.30
C ARG A 91 4.60 -7.85 -7.79
N ARG A 92 4.08 -7.64 -6.58
CA ARG A 92 4.07 -6.30 -5.94
C ARG A 92 5.48 -5.77 -5.71
N LEU A 93 6.39 -6.60 -5.21
CA LEU A 93 7.79 -6.21 -5.00
C LEU A 93 8.51 -5.87 -6.31
N GLN A 94 8.27 -6.64 -7.38
CA GLN A 94 8.80 -6.33 -8.71
C GLN A 94 8.26 -5.00 -9.24
N ALA A 95 6.98 -4.72 -9.04
CA ALA A 95 6.37 -3.45 -9.41
C ALA A 95 6.97 -2.28 -8.62
N VAL A 96 7.12 -2.43 -7.30
CA VAL A 96 7.77 -1.43 -6.43
C VAL A 96 9.21 -1.17 -6.86
N ARG A 97 9.98 -2.22 -7.15
CA ARG A 97 11.35 -2.10 -7.65
C ARG A 97 11.41 -1.35 -8.98
N SER A 98 10.51 -1.69 -9.90
CA SER A 98 10.43 -1.04 -11.22
C SER A 98 10.04 0.43 -11.07
N PHE A 99 9.09 0.74 -10.19
CA PHE A 99 8.71 2.11 -9.86
C PHE A 99 9.86 2.88 -9.20
N ALA A 100 10.58 2.28 -8.25
CA ALA A 100 11.72 2.89 -7.55
C ALA A 100 12.88 3.28 -8.50
N ALA A 101 13.00 2.59 -9.64
CA ALA A 101 13.99 2.91 -10.67
C ALA A 101 13.59 4.09 -11.56
N LEU A 102 12.34 4.56 -11.50
CA LEU A 102 11.87 5.69 -12.31
C LEU A 102 12.40 7.03 -11.77
N PRO A 103 12.78 7.98 -12.65
CA PRO A 103 13.16 9.33 -12.23
C PRO A 103 12.10 10.06 -11.41
N GLU A 104 10.83 9.73 -11.62
CA GLU A 104 9.68 10.33 -10.94
C GLU A 104 9.48 9.80 -9.51
N SER A 105 10.08 8.66 -9.18
CA SER A 105 9.75 7.88 -7.99
C SER A 105 9.94 8.65 -6.69
N GLN A 106 11.09 9.29 -6.52
CA GLN A 106 11.40 10.00 -5.28
C GLN A 106 10.44 11.17 -5.03
N ALA A 107 10.12 11.95 -6.07
CA ALA A 107 9.19 13.07 -5.96
C ALA A 107 7.79 12.57 -5.56
N LEU A 108 7.30 11.52 -6.24
CA LEU A 108 5.99 10.94 -5.95
C LEU A 108 5.92 10.27 -4.57
N ALA A 109 6.97 9.57 -4.14
CA ALA A 109 7.03 8.98 -2.81
C ALA A 109 7.02 10.06 -1.71
N ALA A 110 7.79 11.14 -1.89
CA ALA A 110 7.82 12.27 -0.97
C ALA A 110 6.46 12.99 -0.92
N ALA A 111 5.83 13.23 -2.08
CA ALA A 111 4.49 13.78 -2.17
C ALA A 111 3.46 12.87 -1.47
N ASN A 112 3.50 11.56 -1.70
CA ASN A 112 2.61 10.59 -1.06
C ASN A 112 2.77 10.57 0.47
N LYS A 113 4.01 10.64 0.97
CA LYS A 113 4.29 10.77 2.41
C LYS A 113 3.73 12.09 2.99
N ARG A 114 3.89 13.20 2.26
CA ARG A 114 3.29 14.50 2.62
C ARG A 114 1.76 14.41 2.68
N ILE A 115 1.13 13.80 1.68
CA ILE A 115 -0.31 13.57 1.63
C ILE A 115 -0.78 12.78 2.85
N GLY A 116 -0.14 11.65 3.15
CA GLY A 116 -0.46 10.84 4.32
C GLY A 116 -0.38 11.65 5.63
N ASN A 117 0.63 12.52 5.78
CA ASN A 117 0.75 13.39 6.95
C ASN A 117 -0.32 14.48 7.04
N ILE A 118 -0.77 15.02 5.90
CA ILE A 118 -1.89 15.96 5.83
C ILE A 118 -3.18 15.25 6.25
N LEU A 119 -3.47 14.09 5.66
CA LEU A 119 -4.69 13.33 5.93
C LEU A 119 -4.79 12.83 7.37
N LYS A 120 -3.66 12.46 8.00
CA LYS A 120 -3.63 12.10 9.44
C LYS A 120 -4.04 13.23 10.38
N LYS A 121 -3.87 14.49 9.95
CA LYS A 121 -4.24 15.69 10.73
C LYS A 121 -5.63 16.22 10.36
N ALA A 122 -6.22 15.71 9.28
CA ALA A 122 -7.55 16.08 8.87
C ALA A 122 -8.59 15.29 9.68
N ASP A 123 -9.71 15.93 10.02
CA ASP A 123 -10.90 15.22 10.47
C ASP A 123 -11.43 14.30 9.36
N ASP A 124 -12.32 13.36 9.68
CA ASP A 124 -12.76 12.30 8.77
C ASP A 124 -13.15 12.83 7.36
N VAL A 125 -12.23 12.65 6.41
CA VAL A 125 -12.36 13.13 5.03
C VAL A 125 -13.25 12.15 4.28
N GLN A 126 -14.56 12.38 4.28
CA GLN A 126 -15.52 11.55 3.56
C GLN A 126 -16.11 12.23 2.33
N GLY A 127 -16.52 11.41 1.36
CA GLY A 127 -17.18 11.83 0.12
C GLY A 127 -16.23 12.09 -1.04
N ASP A 128 -16.81 12.37 -2.20
CA ASP A 128 -16.10 12.64 -3.45
C ASP A 128 -15.72 14.10 -3.61
N VAL A 129 -14.74 14.34 -4.47
CA VAL A 129 -14.35 15.68 -4.92
C VAL A 129 -15.55 16.34 -5.61
N ASN A 130 -15.89 17.53 -5.15
CA ASN A 130 -16.85 18.39 -5.81
C ASN A 130 -16.12 19.30 -6.80
N GLU A 131 -16.34 19.06 -8.10
CA GLU A 131 -15.69 19.81 -9.18
C GLU A 131 -15.98 21.30 -9.15
N SER A 132 -17.17 21.71 -8.67
CA SER A 132 -17.55 23.12 -8.59
C SER A 132 -16.77 23.91 -7.53
N LEU A 133 -16.14 23.21 -6.57
CA LEU A 133 -15.29 23.79 -5.54
C LEU A 133 -13.80 23.77 -5.91
N LEU A 134 -13.43 23.30 -7.10
CA LEU A 134 -12.06 23.44 -7.60
C LEU A 134 -11.89 24.87 -8.14
N THR A 135 -11.00 25.65 -7.54
CA THR A 135 -10.74 27.04 -7.91
C THR A 135 -9.49 27.14 -8.77
N GLU A 136 -8.37 26.63 -8.29
CA GLU A 136 -7.05 26.80 -8.91
C GLU A 136 -6.89 25.96 -10.19
N ALA A 137 -6.06 26.44 -11.11
CA ALA A 137 -5.74 25.70 -12.32
C ALA A 137 -5.03 24.36 -12.01
N ALA A 138 -4.13 24.37 -11.02
CA ALA A 138 -3.35 23.19 -10.63
C ALA A 138 -4.22 22.06 -10.04
N GLU A 139 -5.20 22.36 -9.18
CA GLU A 139 -6.09 21.33 -8.63
C GLU A 139 -7.07 20.78 -9.66
N LYS A 140 -7.53 21.61 -10.61
CA LYS A 140 -8.32 21.15 -11.76
C LYS A 140 -7.51 20.21 -12.65
N ALA A 141 -6.27 20.58 -12.98
CA ALA A 141 -5.38 19.76 -13.79
C ALA A 141 -5.07 18.41 -13.13
N LEU A 142 -4.80 18.41 -11.82
CA LEU A 142 -4.61 17.18 -11.05
C LEU A 142 -5.84 16.29 -11.09
N PHE A 143 -7.02 16.84 -10.79
CA PHE A 143 -8.26 16.08 -10.80
C PHE A 143 -8.57 15.49 -12.19
N GLN A 144 -8.44 16.27 -13.26
CA GLN A 144 -8.65 15.79 -14.64
C GLN A 144 -7.68 14.67 -15.00
N THR A 145 -6.40 14.83 -14.64
CA THR A 145 -5.39 13.78 -14.90
C THR A 145 -5.72 12.50 -14.12
N MET A 146 -6.15 12.63 -12.87
CA MET A 146 -6.58 11.49 -12.06
C MET A 146 -7.81 10.77 -12.63
N GLN A 147 -8.79 11.50 -13.19
CA GLN A 147 -9.96 10.91 -13.83
C GLN A 147 -9.58 10.05 -15.04
N LEU A 148 -8.47 10.34 -15.72
CA LEU A 148 -7.97 9.56 -16.84
C LEU A 148 -7.11 8.37 -16.38
N LEU A 149 -6.15 8.62 -15.48
CA LEU A 149 -5.11 7.64 -15.14
C LEU A 149 -5.54 6.64 -14.06
N THR A 150 -6.34 7.07 -13.08
CA THR A 150 -6.73 6.21 -11.95
C THR A 150 -7.56 4.99 -12.39
N PRO A 151 -8.56 5.13 -13.29
CA PRO A 151 -9.32 3.98 -13.76
C PRO A 151 -8.47 2.97 -14.54
N GLU A 152 -7.55 3.44 -15.38
CA GLU A 152 -6.66 2.57 -16.15
C GLU A 152 -5.66 1.85 -15.23
N ALA A 153 -5.05 2.57 -14.29
CA ALA A 153 -4.17 1.97 -13.28
C ALA A 153 -4.91 0.94 -12.42
N HIS A 154 -6.17 1.20 -12.07
CA HIS A 154 -6.99 0.25 -11.32
C HIS A 154 -7.34 -1.00 -12.12
N LYS A 155 -7.65 -0.85 -13.42
CA LYS A 155 -7.87 -1.98 -14.32
C LYS A 155 -6.62 -2.86 -14.43
N GLN A 156 -5.44 -2.27 -14.54
CA GLN A 156 -4.16 -2.98 -14.55
C GLN A 156 -3.90 -3.70 -13.21
N TRP A 157 -4.23 -3.05 -12.09
CA TRP A 157 -4.16 -3.67 -10.76
C TRP A 157 -5.08 -4.89 -10.63
N LEU A 158 -6.33 -4.80 -11.10
CA LEU A 158 -7.27 -5.93 -11.13
C LEU A 158 -6.79 -7.09 -12.02
N ALA A 159 -6.09 -6.77 -13.10
CA ALA A 159 -5.45 -7.77 -13.97
C ALA A 159 -4.18 -8.40 -13.35
N GLY A 160 -3.72 -7.89 -12.20
CA GLY A 160 -2.50 -8.33 -11.54
C GLY A 160 -1.21 -7.79 -12.18
N ASP A 161 -1.31 -6.80 -13.07
CA ASP A 161 -0.18 -6.07 -13.63
C ASP A 161 0.12 -4.83 -12.79
N TYR A 162 0.71 -5.08 -11.63
CA TYR A 162 1.06 -4.03 -10.68
C TYR A 162 2.16 -3.09 -11.21
N THR A 163 3.00 -3.56 -12.12
CA THR A 163 4.07 -2.75 -12.70
C THR A 163 3.48 -1.70 -13.63
N ALA A 164 2.61 -2.10 -14.55
CA ALA A 164 1.90 -1.17 -15.42
C ALA A 164 1.06 -0.18 -14.58
N SER A 165 0.39 -0.68 -13.53
CA SER A 165 -0.42 0.17 -12.64
C SER A 165 0.39 1.33 -12.04
N LEU A 166 1.55 1.04 -11.45
CA LEU A 166 2.44 2.07 -10.88
C LEU A 166 3.08 2.97 -11.95
N GLN A 167 3.41 2.43 -13.13
CA GLN A 167 3.94 3.22 -14.25
C GLN A 167 2.89 4.20 -14.80
N THR A 168 1.63 3.78 -14.91
CA THR A 168 0.53 4.66 -15.31
C THR A 168 0.39 5.81 -14.32
N LEU A 169 0.47 5.52 -13.02
CA LEU A 169 0.37 6.53 -11.97
C LEU A 169 1.62 7.42 -11.88
N SER A 170 2.78 7.01 -12.40
CA SER A 170 4.00 7.85 -12.35
C SER A 170 3.86 9.12 -13.19
N ALA A 171 2.96 9.14 -14.18
CA ALA A 171 2.62 10.32 -14.96
C ALA A 171 1.93 11.42 -14.13
N LEU A 172 1.46 11.11 -12.90
CA LEU A 172 0.90 12.12 -11.98
C LEU A 172 1.96 13.03 -11.35
N ARG A 173 3.26 12.80 -11.57
CA ARG A 173 4.32 13.63 -10.97
C ARG A 173 4.09 15.12 -11.22
N THR A 174 4.04 15.54 -12.49
CA THR A 174 3.93 16.95 -12.86
C THR A 174 2.70 17.63 -12.25
N PRO A 175 1.46 17.08 -12.36
CA PRO A 175 0.31 17.72 -11.74
C PRO A 175 0.33 17.68 -10.20
N VAL A 176 0.99 16.71 -9.57
CA VAL A 176 1.16 16.66 -8.11
C VAL A 176 2.13 17.74 -7.63
N ASP A 177 3.25 17.93 -8.32
CA ASP A 177 4.21 18.98 -8.02
C ASP A 177 3.53 20.36 -8.16
N ALA A 178 2.87 20.62 -9.29
CA ALA A 178 2.13 21.86 -9.52
C ALA A 178 1.03 22.11 -8.48
N PHE A 179 0.29 21.08 -8.07
CA PHE A 179 -0.69 21.21 -6.99
C PHE A 179 -0.03 21.68 -5.68
N PHE A 180 1.11 21.11 -5.32
CA PHE A 180 1.74 21.45 -4.05
C PHE A 180 2.48 22.78 -4.05
N ASP A 181 2.87 23.28 -5.22
CA ASP A 181 3.48 24.60 -5.42
C ASP A 181 2.42 25.70 -5.43
N ASP A 182 1.29 25.49 -6.11
CA ASP A 182 0.30 26.54 -6.35
C ASP A 182 -0.92 26.49 -5.40
N VAL A 183 -1.15 25.36 -4.70
CA VAL A 183 -2.38 25.15 -3.92
C VAL A 183 -2.11 25.03 -2.42
N MET A 184 -2.65 25.98 -1.66
CA MET A 184 -2.69 25.90 -0.20
C MET A 184 -3.78 24.93 0.27
N VAL A 185 -3.39 23.73 0.71
CA VAL A 185 -4.34 22.69 1.14
C VAL A 185 -5.16 23.11 2.36
N ASN A 186 -4.54 23.76 3.34
CA ASN A 186 -5.21 24.24 4.56
C ASN A 186 -5.82 25.63 4.35
N ALA A 187 -6.73 25.74 3.39
CA ALA A 187 -7.48 26.98 3.15
C ALA A 187 -8.34 27.37 4.37
N GLU A 188 -8.61 28.68 4.50
CA GLU A 188 -9.51 29.21 5.55
C GLU A 188 -10.96 28.76 5.33
N ASP A 189 -11.39 28.70 4.07
CA ASP A 189 -12.69 28.16 3.69
C ASP A 189 -12.73 26.65 3.93
N LEU A 190 -13.64 26.22 4.83
CA LEU A 190 -13.80 24.84 5.22
C LEU A 190 -14.23 23.93 4.07
N ALA A 191 -15.12 24.39 3.19
CA ALA A 191 -15.61 23.60 2.07
C ALA A 191 -14.50 23.37 1.04
N LEU A 192 -13.71 24.40 0.74
CA LEU A 192 -12.54 24.31 -0.14
C LEU A 192 -11.46 23.39 0.44
N ARG A 193 -11.14 23.56 1.73
CA ARG A 193 -10.18 22.72 2.45
C ARG A 193 -10.58 21.24 2.41
N HIS A 194 -11.85 20.94 2.71
CA HIS A 194 -12.34 19.56 2.66
C HIS A 194 -12.31 19.00 1.23
N ASN A 195 -12.62 19.81 0.21
CA ASN A 195 -12.55 19.38 -1.18
C ASN A 195 -11.13 19.00 -1.60
N ARG A 196 -10.13 19.82 -1.23
CA ARG A 196 -8.71 19.55 -1.47
C ARG A 196 -8.24 18.30 -0.73
N GLN A 197 -8.67 18.10 0.52
CA GLN A 197 -8.38 16.89 1.28
C GLN A 197 -8.99 15.64 0.64
N ARG A 198 -10.20 15.72 0.08
CA ARG A 198 -10.81 14.60 -0.68
C ARG A 198 -10.01 14.26 -1.93
N LEU A 199 -9.56 15.27 -2.68
CA LEU A 199 -8.69 15.07 -3.84
C LEU A 199 -7.41 14.35 -3.45
N LEU A 200 -6.75 14.82 -2.38
CA LEU A 200 -5.56 14.19 -1.84
C LEU A 200 -5.83 12.77 -1.32
N LYS A 201 -6.99 12.50 -0.72
CA LYS A 201 -7.38 11.16 -0.29
C LYS A 201 -7.56 10.22 -1.47
N GLN A 202 -8.25 10.65 -2.54
CA GLN A 202 -8.39 9.85 -3.76
C GLN A 202 -7.02 9.54 -4.38
N LEU A 203 -6.11 10.53 -4.44
CA LEU A 203 -4.74 10.35 -4.93
C LEU A 203 -3.97 9.36 -4.05
N HIS A 204 -4.04 9.51 -2.73
CA HIS A 204 -3.38 8.62 -1.77
C HIS A 204 -3.87 7.17 -1.93
N VAL A 205 -5.18 6.96 -2.08
CA VAL A 205 -5.73 5.62 -2.31
C VAL A 205 -5.20 5.03 -3.61
N ALA A 206 -5.20 5.80 -4.71
CA ALA A 206 -4.70 5.35 -6.00
C ALA A 206 -3.21 4.96 -5.95
N MET A 207 -2.37 5.82 -5.38
CA MET A 207 -0.93 5.61 -5.30
C MET A 207 -0.55 4.42 -4.41
N ASN A 208 -1.37 4.04 -3.43
CA ASN A 208 -1.04 2.99 -2.45
C ASN A 208 -1.82 1.68 -2.64
N GLN A 209 -2.39 1.40 -3.83
CA GLN A 209 -3.06 0.12 -4.09
C GLN A 209 -2.07 -1.07 -4.17
N VAL A 210 -0.86 -0.82 -4.69
CA VAL A 210 0.17 -1.85 -4.86
C VAL A 210 1.05 -1.98 -3.60
N ALA A 211 1.50 -0.85 -3.06
CA ALA A 211 2.40 -0.75 -1.91
C ALA A 211 2.25 0.63 -1.25
N ASP A 212 2.62 0.76 0.04
CA ASP A 212 2.76 2.05 0.69
C ASP A 212 4.03 2.76 0.20
N LEU A 213 3.86 3.67 -0.75
CA LEU A 213 4.98 4.36 -1.40
C LEU A 213 5.71 5.34 -0.45
N ALA A 214 5.14 5.67 0.71
CA ALA A 214 5.80 6.56 1.66
C ALA A 214 7.11 5.95 2.23
N TYR A 215 7.24 4.62 2.21
CA TYR A 215 8.47 3.92 2.61
C TYR A 215 9.62 4.05 1.58
N LEU A 216 9.32 4.47 0.36
CA LEU A 216 10.31 4.73 -0.69
C LEU A 216 10.87 6.15 -0.65
N ALA A 217 10.26 7.03 0.15
CA ALA A 217 10.74 8.39 0.33
C ALA A 217 11.97 8.37 1.26
N VAL A 218 13.13 8.70 0.69
CA VAL A 218 14.41 8.88 1.41
C VAL A 218 14.31 10.05 2.38
#